data_AF-A0A5E4D288-F1
#
_entry.id   AF-A0A5E4D288-F1
#
_cell.length_a   1.000
_cell.length_b   1.000
_cell.length_c   1.000
_cell.angle_alpha   90.00
_cell.angle_beta   90.00
_cell.angle_gamma   90.00
#
_symmetry.space_group_name_H-M   'P 1'
#
loop_
_entity.id
_entity.type
_entity.pdbx_description
1 polymer ?
#
loop_
_entity_poly.entity_id
_entity_poly.type
_entity_poly.pdbx_seq_one_letter_code
_entity_poly.pdbx_strand_id
1 'polypeptide(L)'
;MINFKKTQKAIVIVSPHAPLQELAPVICSKCEFDPLHILLMKDYQSQEPLDLTKSLNDLGLRELYAMDISRATSVTAFNKSSLQ
;
A
#
# COMPACT_ATOMS: atom_id res chain seq x y z
N MET A 1 0.77 -8.92 -5.13
CA MET A 1 0.00 -7.96 -5.97
C MET A 1 -0.13 -6.65 -5.24
N ILE A 2 -0.04 -5.51 -5.93
CA ILE A 2 -0.17 -4.18 -5.34
C ILE A 2 -1.46 -3.54 -5.85
N ASN A 3 -2.38 -3.21 -4.95
CA ASN A 3 -3.59 -2.44 -5.26
C ASN A 3 -3.31 -0.96 -4.98
N PHE A 4 -3.75 -0.04 -5.84
CA PHE A 4 -3.50 1.39 -5.67
C PHE A 4 -4.55 2.22 -6.43
N LYS A 5 -4.64 3.53 -6.17
CA LYS A 5 -5.60 4.45 -6.82
C LYS A 5 -7.05 3.89 -6.83
N LYS A 6 -7.43 3.17 -5.77
CA LYS A 6 -8.71 2.44 -5.53
C LYS A 6 -9.04 1.31 -6.52
N THR A 7 -8.84 1.50 -7.82
CA THR A 7 -9.24 0.55 -8.87
C THR A 7 -8.07 -0.06 -9.62
N GLN A 8 -6.85 0.45 -9.43
CA GLN A 8 -5.67 0.00 -10.18
C GLN A 8 -4.92 -1.10 -9.45
N LYS A 9 -4.29 -1.99 -10.22
CA LYS A 9 -3.47 -3.09 -9.70
C LYS A 9 -2.18 -3.20 -10.49
N ALA A 10 -1.08 -3.49 -9.80
CA ALA A 10 0.22 -3.76 -10.39
C ALA A 10 0.77 -5.08 -9.85
N ILE A 11 1.45 -5.82 -10.73
CA ILE A 11 2.20 -7.00 -10.35
C ILE A 11 3.66 -6.59 -10.20
N VAL A 12 4.23 -6.90 -9.03
CA VAL A 12 5.64 -6.74 -8.72
C VAL A 12 6.14 -8.11 -8.26
N ILE A 13 7.23 -8.58 -8.87
CA ILE A 13 7.90 -9.82 -8.47
C ILE A 13 9.00 -9.43 -7.48
N VAL A 14 8.88 -9.92 -6.25
CA VAL A 14 9.76 -9.61 -5.12
C VAL A 14 10.02 -10.87 -4.31
N SER A 15 11.03 -10.84 -3.45
CA SER A 15 11.17 -11.87 -2.41
C SER A 15 10.05 -11.70 -1.37
N PRO A 16 9.27 -12.74 -1.05
CA PRO A 16 8.22 -12.66 -0.04
C PRO A 16 8.76 -12.61 1.40
N HIS A 17 10.06 -12.85 1.57
CA HIS A 17 10.77 -12.83 2.86
C HIS A 17 11.51 -11.51 3.11
N ALA A 18 11.65 -10.64 2.09
CA ALA A 18 12.24 -9.33 2.28
C ALA A 18 11.28 -8.44 3.08
N PRO A 19 11.79 -7.58 3.98
CA PRO A 19 10.95 -6.66 4.73
C PRO A 19 10.35 -5.62 3.79
N LEU A 20 9.12 -5.18 4.08
CA LEU A 20 8.39 -4.25 3.22
C LEU A 20 9.13 -2.92 2.98
N GLN A 21 9.93 -2.45 3.94
CA GLN A 21 10.75 -1.24 3.78
C GLN A 21 11.75 -1.33 2.60
N GLU A 22 12.29 -2.52 2.32
CA GLU A 22 13.18 -2.75 1.17
C GLU A 22 12.40 -2.84 -0.14
N LEU A 23 11.14 -3.24 -0.07
CA LEU A 23 10.25 -3.35 -1.22
C LEU A 23 9.57 -2.02 -1.56
N ALA A 24 9.49 -1.09 -0.61
CA ALA A 24 8.80 0.19 -0.76
C ALA A 24 9.30 0.99 -1.98
N PRO A 25 10.62 1.16 -2.24
CA PRO A 25 11.09 1.88 -3.43
C PRO A 25 10.63 1.24 -4.75
N VAL A 26 10.60 -0.10 -4.81
CA VAL A 26 10.16 -0.84 -6.00
C VAL A 26 8.66 -0.64 -6.22
N ILE A 27 7.87 -0.71 -5.13
CA ILE A 27 6.43 -0.45 -5.17
C ILE A 27 6.16 1.00 -5.61
N CYS A 28 6.88 1.97 -5.06
CA CYS A 28 6.75 3.39 -5.42
C CYS A 28 7.03 3.62 -6.89
N SER A 29 8.15 3.10 -7.40
CA SER A 29 8.49 3.20 -8.82
C SER A 29 7.41 2.58 -9.71
N LYS A 30 6.82 1.45 -9.31
CA LYS A 30 5.78 0.78 -10.09
C LYS A 30 4.43 1.51 -10.08
N CYS A 31 4.08 2.14 -8.95
CA CYS A 31 2.83 2.87 -8.76
C CYS A 31 2.93 4.36 -9.12
N GLU A 32 4.12 4.83 -9.51
CA GLU A 32 4.42 6.24 -9.77
C GLU A 32 4.17 7.13 -8.55
N PHE A 33 4.54 6.64 -7.35
CA PHE A 33 4.39 7.35 -6.08
C PHE A 33 5.72 7.91 -5.58
N ASP A 34 5.63 8.95 -4.76
CA ASP A 34 6.77 9.48 -4.01
C ASP A 34 7.09 8.55 -2.83
N PRO A 35 8.32 8.02 -2.71
CA PRO A 35 8.71 7.14 -1.61
C PRO A 35 8.65 7.77 -0.23
N LEU A 36 8.68 9.11 -0.13
CA LEU A 36 8.52 9.82 1.15
C LEU A 36 7.04 9.95 1.57
N HIS A 37 6.12 9.76 0.63
CA HIS A 37 4.70 10.04 0.82
C HIS A 37 3.85 8.84 0.41
N ILE A 38 4.25 7.64 0.84
CA ILE A 38 3.51 6.39 0.61
C ILE A 38 3.09 5.76 1.94
N LEU A 39 1.89 5.17 1.94
CA LEU A 39 1.42 4.30 3.01
C LEU A 39 1.07 2.92 2.44
N LEU A 40 1.64 1.87 3.02
CA LEU A 40 1.29 0.48 2.68
C LEU A 40 0.29 -0.06 3.70
N MET A 41 -0.78 -0.67 3.22
CA MET A 41 -1.89 -1.18 4.05
C MET A 41 -2.31 -2.57 3.56
N LYS A 42 -3.03 -3.34 4.37
CA LYS A 42 -3.58 -4.64 3.93
C LYS A 42 -4.55 -4.48 2.76
N ASP A 43 -5.48 -3.54 2.90
CA ASP A 43 -6.49 -3.19 1.92
C ASP A 43 -6.92 -1.73 2.15
N TYR A 44 -7.70 -1.17 1.21
CA TYR A 44 -8.15 0.23 1.30
C TYR A 44 -9.09 0.50 2.49
N GLN A 45 -9.83 -0.51 2.96
CA GLN A 45 -10.87 -0.34 3.98
C GLN A 45 -10.29 -0.34 5.39
N SER A 46 -9.24 -1.13 5.62
CA SER A 46 -8.60 -1.26 6.91
C SER A 46 -7.97 0.05 7.37
N GLN A 47 -7.45 0.87 6.44
CA GLN A 47 -6.73 2.12 6.70
C GLN A 47 -5.58 2.01 7.73
N GLU A 48 -5.18 0.79 8.08
CA GLU A 48 -4.12 0.52 9.04
C GLU A 48 -2.79 0.34 8.29
N PRO A 49 -1.75 1.13 8.65
CA PRO A 49 -0.41 0.97 8.11
C PRO A 49 0.15 -0.42 8.42
N LEU A 50 0.78 -1.06 7.44
CA LEU A 50 1.56 -2.27 7.68
C LEU A 50 2.87 -1.92 8.38
N ASP A 51 3.32 -2.82 9.26
CA ASP A 51 4.65 -2.78 9.85
C ASP A 51 5.70 -3.03 8.76
N LEU A 52 6.45 -1.98 8.39
CA LEU A 52 7.41 -2.04 7.29
C LEU A 52 8.63 -2.91 7.59
N THR A 53 8.85 -3.26 8.86
CA THR A 53 9.94 -4.16 9.27
C THR A 53 9.64 -5.62 8.99
N LYS A 54 8.36 -5.96 8.76
CA LYS A 54 7.90 -7.32 8.46
C LYS A 54 7.89 -7.59 6.97
N SER A 55 8.00 -8.87 6.62
CA SER A 55 7.84 -9.34 5.24
C SER A 55 6.37 -9.64 4.91
N LEU A 56 6.08 -9.84 3.62
CA LEU A 56 4.77 -10.32 3.17
C LEU A 56 4.39 -11.66 3.83
N ASN A 57 5.36 -12.55 4.01
CA ASN A 57 5.15 -13.85 4.66
C ASN A 57 4.85 -13.70 6.16
N ASP A 58 5.57 -12.84 6.88
CA ASP A 58 5.33 -12.61 8.30
C ASP A 58 3.92 -12.05 8.57
N LEU A 59 3.40 -11.29 7.60
CA LEU A 59 2.06 -10.70 7.63
C LEU A 59 0.98 -11.65 7.04
N GLY A 60 1.37 -12.77 6.42
CA GLY A 60 0.45 -13.69 5.74
C GLY A 60 -0.24 -13.08 4.52
N LEU A 61 0.39 -12.12 3.84
CA LEU A 61 -0.19 -11.35 2.74
C LEU A 61 0.32 -11.81 1.37
N ARG A 62 -0.60 -11.92 0.41
CA ARG A 62 -0.27 -12.09 -1.04
C ARG A 62 -0.46 -10.81 -1.84
N GLU A 63 -1.19 -9.87 -1.26
CA GLU A 63 -1.42 -8.54 -1.80
C GLU A 63 -1.44 -7.51 -0.69
N LEU A 64 -1.16 -6.27 -1.08
CA LEU A 64 -1.27 -5.09 -0.22
C LEU A 64 -1.84 -3.92 -1.03
N TYR A 65 -2.20 -2.85 -0.34
CA TYR A 65 -2.62 -1.59 -0.93
C TYR A 65 -1.54 -0.53 -0.71
N ALA A 66 -1.18 0.20 -1.77
CA ALA A 66 -0.32 1.37 -1.74
C ALA A 66 -1.18 2.63 -1.87
N MET A 67 -1.05 3.54 -0.91
CA MET A 67 -1.72 4.84 -0.88
C MET A 67 -0.69 5.96 -1.01
N ASP A 68 -0.90 6.84 -1.98
CA ASP A 68 -0.16 8.09 -2.09
C ASP A 68 -0.77 9.12 -1.13
N ILE A 69 0.03 9.55 -0.16
CA ILE A 69 -0.34 10.57 0.83
C ILE A 69 0.28 11.94 0.54
N SER A 70 1.02 12.10 -0.57
CA SER A 70 1.59 13.41 -0.98
C SER A 70 0.50 14.45 -1.23
N ARG A 71 -0.68 13.98 -1.66
CA ARG A 71 -1.89 14.78 -1.91
C ARG A 71 -2.88 14.76 -0.76
N ALA A 72 -2.60 14.02 0.32
CA ALA A 72 -3.52 13.83 1.44
C ALA A 72 -3.63 15.06 2.37
N THR A 73 -2.83 16.11 2.16
CA THR A 73 -2.99 17.38 2.89
C THR A 73 -4.26 18.16 2.52
N SER A 74 -5.07 17.70 1.54
CA SER A 74 -6.26 18.46 1.11
C SER A 74 -7.61 17.77 1.31
N VAL A 75 -7.70 16.51 1.75
CA VAL A 75 -9.01 15.85 1.84
C VAL A 75 -9.08 14.85 2.99
N THR A 76 -9.48 15.34 4.16
CA THR A 76 -10.15 14.58 5.23
C THR A 76 -11.52 14.06 4.78
N ALA A 77 -11.64 13.48 3.59
CA ALA A 77 -12.92 13.01 3.10
C ALA A 77 -12.76 11.78 2.24
N PHE A 78 -12.82 10.59 2.84
CA PHE A 78 -13.35 9.44 2.11
C PHE A 78 -14.24 8.60 3.02
N ASN A 79 -15.50 9.04 3.04
CA ASN A 79 -16.74 8.36 3.36
C ASN A 79 -16.61 6.92 3.89
N LYS A 80 -17.00 6.77 5.17
CA LYS A 80 -17.74 5.59 5.61
C LYS A 80 -19.06 5.52 4.82
N SER A 81 -19.03 5.05 3.59
CA SER A 81 -20.25 4.53 2.95
C SER A 81 -20.14 3.01 3.00
N SER A 82 -20.53 2.49 4.16
CA SER A 82 -21.05 1.14 4.31
C SER A 82 -22.22 1.02 3.34
N LEU A 83 -22.09 0.21 2.29
CA LEU A 83 -23.25 -0.18 1.50
C LEU A 83 -23.88 -1.39 2.21
N GLN A 84 -25.07 -1.12 2.75
CA GLN A 84 -26.14 -2.09 3.03
C GLN A 84 -26.39 -3.04 1.86
#